data_AF-A0A1U8PF45-F1
#
_entry.id   AF-A0A1U8PF45-F1
#
_cell.length_a   1.000
_cell.length_b   1.000
_cell.length_c   1.000
_cell.angle_alpha   90.00
_cell.angle_beta   90.00
_cell.angle_gamma   90.00
#
_symmetry.space_group_name_H-M   'P 1'
#
loop_
_entity.id
_entity.type
_entity.pdbx_description
1 polymer ?
#
loop_
_entity_poly.entity_id
_entity_poly.type
_entity_poly.pdbx_seq_one_letter_code
_entity_poly.pdbx_strand_id
1 'polypeptide(L)'
;MNNPAQRPPLFIIPLVVPLVAPPPLPVIEPSRRILIEKLRKCNVEELRGRLDDDLVKAKNWLQNILRVFKEVACPPDDFLRCVVSLLKEEEYSWWTTIVVVVLREKNSWDFFQSKFKKKYVGKWYLDKKKREFLELRQRNKLVVEYEREFAYLSKYAREIAPTEEEMCIQFEDGLNDEIRIMIEGNEIREFVVLSDHA
;
A
#
# COMPACT_ATOMS: atom_id res chain seq x y z
N MET A 1 11.75 7.25 100.33
CA MET A 1 10.47 7.78 99.80
C MET A 1 10.78 9.04 99.01
N ASN A 2 10.73 8.98 97.66
CA ASN A 2 10.24 10.05 96.78
C ASN A 2 10.51 9.72 95.29
N ASN A 3 9.42 9.32 94.64
CA ASN A 3 8.97 9.48 93.25
C ASN A 3 9.97 9.43 92.06
N PRO A 4 9.82 8.50 91.09
CA PRO A 4 10.55 8.58 89.83
C PRO A 4 9.92 9.66 88.92
N ALA A 5 10.70 10.66 88.54
CA ALA A 5 10.29 11.64 87.54
C ALA A 5 10.05 10.95 86.19
N GLN A 6 8.79 10.86 85.78
CA GLN A 6 8.41 10.45 84.43
C GLN A 6 8.91 11.50 83.42
N ARG A 7 9.80 11.09 82.52
CA ARG A 7 10.24 11.91 81.39
C ARG A 7 9.08 11.97 80.38
N PRO A 8 8.68 13.15 79.87
CA PRO A 8 7.59 13.23 78.90
C PRO A 8 7.95 12.47 77.61
N PRO A 9 6.97 11.87 76.92
CA PRO A 9 7.25 11.14 75.68
C PRO A 9 7.80 12.12 74.63
N LEU A 10 8.98 11.80 74.08
CA LEU A 10 9.50 12.52 72.93
C LEU A 10 8.54 12.29 71.76
N PHE A 11 7.90 13.36 71.28
CA PHE A 11 7.13 13.33 70.05
C PHE A 11 8.06 12.88 68.92
N ILE A 12 7.86 11.66 68.42
CA ILE A 12 8.48 11.20 67.18
C ILE A 12 7.83 12.03 66.08
N ILE A 13 8.54 13.05 65.59
CA ILE A 13 8.18 13.75 64.38
C ILE A 13 8.29 12.72 63.25
N PRO A 14 7.24 12.44 62.46
CA PRO A 14 7.39 11.58 61.30
C PRO A 14 8.44 12.23 60.39
N LEU A 15 9.53 11.50 60.14
CA LEU A 15 10.55 11.91 59.18
C LEU A 15 9.82 12.11 57.84
N VAL A 16 9.66 13.37 57.42
CA VAL A 16 9.18 13.67 56.08
C VAL A 16 10.25 13.15 55.14
N VAL A 17 10.04 11.94 54.61
CA VAL A 17 10.85 11.40 53.53
C VAL A 17 10.74 12.40 52.39
N PRO A 18 11.85 12.95 51.86
CA PRO A 18 11.77 13.78 50.68
C PRO A 18 11.07 12.95 49.61
N LEU A 19 9.93 13.44 49.10
CA LEU A 19 9.28 12.84 47.95
C LEU A 19 10.30 12.87 46.82
N VAL A 20 10.97 11.75 46.57
CA VAL A 20 11.82 11.57 45.39
C VAL A 20 10.88 11.85 44.23
N ALA A 21 11.13 12.97 43.55
CA ALA A 21 10.34 13.36 42.40
C ALA A 21 10.23 12.14 41.48
N PRO A 22 9.02 11.74 41.04
CA PRO A 22 8.90 10.67 40.07
C PRO A 22 9.83 11.02 38.89
N PRO A 23 10.58 10.04 38.35
CA PRO A 23 11.50 10.29 37.25
C PRO A 23 10.73 11.07 36.17
N PRO A 24 11.32 12.12 35.58
CA PRO A 24 10.62 12.91 34.59
C PRO A 24 10.05 11.96 33.54
N LEU A 25 8.72 11.97 33.39
CA LEU A 25 8.05 11.22 32.35
C LEU A 25 8.77 11.53 31.03
N PRO A 26 9.06 10.54 30.19
CA PRO A 26 9.80 10.77 28.96
C PRO A 26 9.04 11.81 28.13
N VAL A 27 9.63 13.01 28.02
CA VAL A 27 9.09 14.17 27.28
C VAL A 27 9.15 13.81 25.79
N ILE A 28 8.15 13.10 25.33
CA ILE A 28 8.14 12.49 24.00
C ILE A 28 7.14 13.18 23.04
N GLU A 29 6.31 14.09 23.54
CA GLU A 29 5.18 14.65 22.77
C GLU A 29 5.53 15.83 21.82
N PRO A 30 6.36 16.84 22.17
CA PRO A 30 6.55 18.02 21.32
C PRO A 30 7.32 17.74 20.03
N SER A 31 8.40 16.95 20.14
CA SER A 31 9.29 16.60 19.02
C SER A 31 8.57 15.79 17.95
N ARG A 32 7.60 14.95 18.36
CA ARG A 32 6.82 14.08 17.47
C ARG A 32 5.80 14.83 16.62
N ARG A 33 5.15 15.84 17.18
CA ARG A 33 4.23 16.70 16.40
C ARG A 33 4.98 17.50 15.35
N ILE A 34 6.14 18.07 15.73
CA ILE A 34 7.03 18.81 14.82
C ILE A 34 7.51 17.92 13.67
N LEU A 35 7.83 16.65 13.97
CA LEU A 35 8.21 15.65 12.97
C LEU A 35 7.10 15.39 11.96
N ILE A 36 5.87 15.13 12.42
CA ILE A 36 4.72 14.87 11.55
C ILE A 36 4.37 16.10 10.72
N GLU A 37 4.45 17.31 11.28
CA GLU A 37 4.23 18.55 10.54
C GLU A 37 5.29 18.79 9.45
N LYS A 38 6.57 18.55 9.74
CA LYS A 38 7.64 18.64 8.73
C LYS A 38 7.43 17.60 7.63
N LEU A 39 7.09 16.36 7.99
CA LEU A 39 6.79 15.31 7.02
C LEU A 39 5.58 15.68 6.14
N ARG A 40 4.50 16.23 6.72
CA ARG A 40 3.35 16.74 5.97
C ARG A 40 3.74 17.86 4.99
N LYS A 41 4.58 18.80 5.42
CA LYS A 41 5.09 19.89 4.57
C LYS A 41 5.96 19.38 3.41
N CYS A 42 6.66 18.26 3.58
CA CYS A 42 7.47 17.63 2.55
C CYS A 42 6.70 16.64 1.64
N ASN A 43 5.49 16.23 2.03
CA ASN A 43 4.65 15.22 1.37
C ASN A 43 3.63 15.85 0.40
N VAL A 44 4.02 16.89 -0.34
CA VAL A 44 3.11 17.63 -1.27
C VAL A 44 2.78 16.83 -2.54
N GLU A 45 3.57 15.80 -2.87
CA GLU A 45 3.24 14.89 -3.96
C GLU A 45 2.29 13.79 -3.45
N GLU A 46 1.00 14.02 -3.67
CA GLU A 46 -0.07 13.06 -3.42
C GLU A 46 0.21 11.75 -4.15
N LEU A 47 0.10 10.62 -3.44
CA LEU A 47 0.01 9.32 -4.09
C LEU A 47 -1.41 9.16 -4.66
N ARG A 48 -1.68 9.82 -5.78
CA ARG A 48 -2.96 9.76 -6.50
C ARG A 48 -2.86 8.73 -7.62
N GLY A 49 -3.68 7.68 -7.52
CA GLY A 49 -3.66 6.50 -8.39
C GLY A 49 -3.85 6.79 -9.89
N ARG A 50 -2.78 6.85 -10.68
CA ARG A 50 -2.84 6.83 -12.15
C ARG A 50 -1.92 5.76 -12.75
N LEU A 51 -2.44 5.16 -13.81
CA LEU A 51 -2.17 3.84 -14.42
C LEU A 51 -0.72 3.43 -14.77
N ASP A 52 0.25 4.34 -14.80
CA ASP A 52 1.68 4.02 -15.04
C ASP A 52 2.61 4.71 -14.05
N ASP A 53 2.11 5.78 -13.45
CA ASP A 53 2.80 6.59 -12.47
C ASP A 53 2.85 5.91 -11.09
N ASP A 54 1.99 4.93 -10.80
CA ASP A 54 1.80 4.43 -9.43
C ASP A 54 3.03 3.75 -8.84
N LEU A 55 3.83 3.00 -9.62
CA LEU A 55 5.05 2.36 -9.10
C LEU A 55 6.17 3.36 -8.88
N VAL A 56 6.40 4.25 -9.85
CA VAL A 56 7.45 5.27 -9.79
C VAL A 56 7.11 6.28 -8.70
N LYS A 57 5.86 6.73 -8.60
CA LYS A 57 5.36 7.59 -7.51
C LYS A 57 5.47 6.90 -6.16
N ALA A 58 5.03 5.64 -6.01
CA ALA A 58 5.15 4.92 -4.74
C ALA A 58 6.61 4.74 -4.30
N LYS A 59 7.51 4.44 -5.25
CA LYS A 59 8.95 4.33 -4.99
C LYS A 59 9.55 5.69 -4.60
N ASN A 60 9.28 6.73 -5.37
CA ASN A 60 9.76 8.09 -5.11
C ASN A 60 9.22 8.62 -3.78
N TRP A 61 7.96 8.33 -3.47
CA TRP A 61 7.32 8.66 -2.20
C TRP A 61 8.04 8.00 -1.02
N LEU A 62 8.29 6.69 -1.09
CA LEU A 62 9.00 5.97 -0.03
C LEU A 62 10.44 6.48 0.13
N GLN A 63 11.13 6.76 -0.98
CA GLN A 63 12.48 7.35 -0.95
C GLN A 63 12.49 8.77 -0.37
N ASN A 64 11.50 9.59 -0.70
CA ASN A 64 11.36 10.94 -0.15
C ASN A 64 11.14 10.89 1.37
N ILE A 65 10.26 10.01 1.84
CA ILE A 65 10.02 9.81 3.28
C ILE A 65 11.30 9.38 3.99
N LEU A 66 12.02 8.39 3.44
CA LEU A 66 13.29 7.93 4.01
C LEU A 66 14.35 9.05 4.06
N ARG A 67 14.41 9.90 3.04
CA ARG A 67 15.26 11.09 3.03
C ARG A 67 14.89 12.05 4.16
N VAL A 68 13.61 12.38 4.31
CA VAL A 68 13.16 13.29 5.38
C VAL A 68 13.41 12.68 6.76
N PHE A 69 13.19 11.37 6.96
CA PHE A 69 13.53 10.69 8.21
C PHE A 69 15.00 10.85 8.58
N LYS A 70 15.91 10.81 7.59
CA LYS A 70 17.33 11.06 7.81
C LYS A 70 17.60 12.52 8.21
N GLU A 71 17.00 13.48 7.51
CA GLU A 71 17.19 14.92 7.77
C GLU A 71 16.71 15.34 9.16
N VAL A 72 15.61 14.77 9.63
CA VAL A 72 15.02 15.07 10.94
C VAL A 72 15.53 14.15 12.06
N ALA A 73 16.51 13.29 11.77
CA ALA A 73 17.05 12.28 12.69
C ALA A 73 15.94 11.47 13.39
N CYS A 74 14.95 11.02 12.62
CA CYS A 74 13.84 10.23 13.14
C CYS A 74 14.36 8.88 13.68
N PRO A 75 13.97 8.45 14.89
CA PRO A 75 14.31 7.12 15.39
C PRO A 75 13.68 6.03 14.50
N PRO A 76 14.40 4.95 14.15
CA PRO A 76 13.84 3.84 13.36
C PRO A 76 12.56 3.24 13.95
N ASP A 77 12.45 3.19 15.28
CA ASP A 77 11.27 2.70 15.99
C ASP A 77 10.01 3.55 15.73
N ASP A 78 10.18 4.81 15.34
CA ASP A 78 9.10 5.76 15.07
C ASP A 78 8.71 5.79 13.57
N PHE A 79 9.50 5.18 12.67
CA PHE A 79 9.27 5.22 11.21
C PHE A 79 7.88 4.73 10.83
N LEU A 80 7.50 3.56 11.33
CA LEU A 80 6.21 2.96 10.98
C LEU A 80 5.05 3.88 11.39
N ARG A 81 5.07 4.37 12.63
CA ARG A 81 4.02 5.26 13.14
C ARG A 81 3.92 6.54 12.32
N CYS A 82 5.07 7.13 11.97
CA CYS A 82 5.13 8.31 11.12
C CYS A 82 4.56 8.03 9.73
N VAL A 83 4.96 6.95 9.06
CA VAL A 83 4.46 6.65 7.71
C VAL A 83 2.97 6.35 7.71
N VAL A 84 2.47 5.61 8.69
CA VAL A 84 1.03 5.32 8.82
C VAL A 84 0.22 6.60 8.99
N SER A 85 0.75 7.61 9.70
CA SER A 85 0.10 8.92 9.83
C SER A 85 0.08 9.76 8.55
N LEU A 86 0.89 9.39 7.55
CA LEU A 86 0.96 10.05 6.24
C LEU A 86 0.09 9.35 5.19
N LEU A 87 -0.32 8.10 5.42
CA LEU A 87 -1.25 7.40 4.53
C LEU A 87 -2.62 8.09 4.59
N LYS A 88 -3.28 8.18 3.44
CA LYS A 88 -4.63 8.73 3.29
C LYS A 88 -5.53 7.70 2.61
N GLU A 89 -6.83 7.91 2.71
CA GLU A 89 -7.86 7.24 1.89
C GLU A 89 -7.62 5.72 1.72
N GLU A 90 -7.41 5.25 0.48
CA GLU A 90 -7.28 3.83 0.13
C GLU A 90 -6.03 3.18 0.74
N GLU A 91 -4.91 3.89 0.84
CA GLU A 91 -3.67 3.39 1.43
C GLU A 91 -3.81 3.17 2.94
N TYR A 92 -4.48 4.09 3.63
CA TYR A 92 -4.75 3.95 5.06
C TYR A 92 -5.72 2.79 5.34
N SER A 93 -6.79 2.68 4.54
CA SER A 93 -7.76 1.57 4.61
C SER A 93 -7.10 0.20 4.35
N TRP A 94 -6.23 0.13 3.33
CA TRP A 94 -5.46 -1.06 3.04
C TRP A 94 -4.52 -1.45 4.20
N TRP A 95 -3.80 -0.49 4.75
CA TRP A 95 -2.85 -0.75 5.84
C TRP A 95 -3.57 -1.22 7.11
N THR A 96 -4.68 -0.58 7.48
CA THR A 96 -5.48 -0.98 8.65
C THR A 96 -6.05 -2.39 8.49
N THR A 97 -6.49 -2.78 7.29
CA THR A 97 -6.91 -4.15 6.99
C THR A 97 -5.79 -5.18 7.21
N ILE A 98 -4.56 -4.89 6.76
CA ILE A 98 -3.40 -5.77 6.99
C ILE A 98 -3.10 -5.91 8.49
N VAL A 99 -3.16 -4.81 9.24
CA VAL A 99 -2.87 -4.79 10.68
C VAL A 99 -3.90 -5.57 11.49
N VAL A 100 -5.16 -5.65 11.06
CA VAL A 100 -6.20 -6.47 11.70
C VAL A 100 -5.92 -7.96 11.55
N VAL A 101 -5.37 -8.38 10.40
CA VAL A 101 -5.13 -9.80 10.07
C VAL A 101 -3.80 -10.32 10.63
N VAL A 102 -2.88 -9.41 11.01
CA VAL A 102 -1.50 -9.76 11.38
C VAL A 102 -1.23 -9.41 12.84
N LEU A 103 -0.57 -10.32 13.56
CA LEU A 103 -0.14 -10.11 14.96
C LEU A 103 0.62 -8.79 15.11
N ARG A 104 0.25 -7.98 16.12
CA ARG A 104 0.85 -6.65 16.36
C ARG A 104 2.37 -6.67 16.46
N GLU A 105 2.94 -7.74 17.00
CA GLU A 105 4.39 -7.95 17.18
C GLU A 105 5.17 -8.07 15.87
N LYS A 106 4.49 -8.36 14.75
CA LYS A 106 5.10 -8.44 13.41
C LYS A 106 4.99 -7.15 12.60
N ASN A 107 4.31 -6.13 13.13
CA ASN A 107 4.11 -4.84 12.46
C ASN A 107 5.35 -3.95 12.65
N SER A 108 6.44 -4.29 11.95
CA SER A 108 7.67 -3.51 11.90
C SER A 108 7.74 -2.62 10.64
N TRP A 109 8.71 -1.70 10.62
CA TRP A 109 9.01 -0.91 9.42
C TRP A 109 9.34 -1.79 8.20
N ASP A 110 10.09 -2.88 8.38
CA ASP A 110 10.43 -3.81 7.30
C ASP A 110 9.21 -4.57 6.78
N PHE A 111 8.29 -4.94 7.69
CA PHE A 111 7.03 -5.56 7.30
C PHE A 111 6.19 -4.61 6.45
N PHE A 112 6.10 -3.33 6.84
CA PHE A 112 5.45 -2.30 6.03
C PHE A 112 6.09 -2.19 4.65
N GLN A 113 7.41 -2.01 4.56
CA GLN A 113 8.11 -1.90 3.28
C GLN A 113 7.88 -3.11 2.37
N SER A 114 7.90 -4.32 2.94
CA SER A 114 7.65 -5.57 2.20
C SER A 114 6.22 -5.62 1.65
N LYS A 115 5.21 -5.31 2.47
CA LYS A 115 3.81 -5.27 2.04
C LYS A 115 3.53 -4.16 1.05
N PHE A 116 4.10 -2.98 1.28
CA PHE A 116 4.00 -1.82 0.40
C PHE A 116 4.59 -2.17 -0.96
N LYS A 117 5.84 -2.65 -1.01
CA LYS A 117 6.47 -3.11 -2.25
C LYS A 117 5.64 -4.18 -2.95
N LYS A 118 5.13 -5.18 -2.23
CA LYS A 118 4.28 -6.23 -2.82
C LYS A 118 2.97 -5.69 -3.40
N LYS A 119 2.31 -4.73 -2.74
CA LYS A 119 1.08 -4.08 -3.23
C LYS A 119 1.34 -3.38 -4.56
N TYR A 120 2.37 -2.54 -4.63
CA TYR A 120 2.63 -1.75 -5.85
C TYR A 120 3.30 -2.57 -6.96
N VAL A 121 4.15 -3.55 -6.64
CA VAL A 121 4.69 -4.46 -7.66
C VAL A 121 3.59 -5.34 -8.24
N GLY A 122 2.68 -5.86 -7.40
CA GLY A 122 1.52 -6.62 -7.85
C GLY A 122 0.59 -5.76 -8.71
N LYS A 123 0.27 -4.55 -8.25
CA LYS A 123 -0.56 -3.60 -9.01
C LYS A 123 0.08 -3.23 -10.35
N TRP A 124 1.34 -2.81 -10.37
CA TRP A 124 2.06 -2.50 -11.60
C TRP A 124 2.09 -3.67 -12.59
N TYR A 125 2.29 -4.90 -12.09
CA TYR A 125 2.24 -6.09 -12.94
C TYR A 125 0.86 -6.29 -13.57
N LEU A 126 -0.21 -6.15 -12.77
CA LEU A 126 -1.58 -6.25 -13.28
C LEU A 126 -1.90 -5.16 -14.28
N ASP A 127 -1.53 -3.91 -13.99
CA ASP A 127 -1.77 -2.76 -14.86
C ASP A 127 -1.00 -2.90 -16.18
N LYS A 128 0.24 -3.39 -16.11
CA LYS A 128 1.02 -3.75 -17.31
C LYS A 128 0.32 -4.82 -18.14
N LYS A 129 -0.20 -5.89 -17.52
CA LYS A 129 -0.93 -6.96 -18.21
C LYS A 129 -2.21 -6.45 -18.88
N LYS A 130 -2.93 -5.55 -18.21
CA LYS A 130 -4.11 -4.88 -18.77
C LYS A 130 -3.79 -4.02 -19.98
N ARG A 131 -2.67 -3.28 -19.95
CA ARG A 131 -2.21 -2.50 -21.11
C ARG A 131 -1.83 -3.41 -22.28
N GLU A 132 -1.06 -4.46 -22.00
CA GLU A 132 -0.70 -5.47 -23.01
C GLU A 132 -1.96 -6.05 -23.66
N PHE A 133 -3.04 -6.28 -22.90
CA PHE A 133 -4.33 -6.74 -23.42
C PHE A 133 -5.00 -5.71 -24.36
N LEU A 134 -5.10 -4.45 -23.95
CA LEU A 134 -5.72 -3.38 -24.75
C LEU A 134 -4.98 -3.11 -26.07
N GLU A 135 -3.64 -3.18 -26.02
CA GLU A 135 -2.76 -2.94 -27.16
C GLU A 135 -2.54 -4.20 -28.00
N LEU A 136 -3.09 -5.34 -27.59
CA LEU A 136 -2.89 -6.60 -28.29
C LEU A 136 -3.49 -6.53 -29.69
N ARG A 137 -2.66 -6.85 -30.69
CA ARG A 137 -3.03 -6.96 -32.11
C ARG A 137 -2.38 -8.21 -32.68
N GLN A 138 -3.06 -8.88 -33.61
CA GLN A 138 -2.55 -10.06 -34.32
C GLN A 138 -1.24 -9.74 -35.04
N ARG A 139 -1.23 -8.69 -35.87
CA ARG A 139 -0.07 -8.26 -36.65
C ARG A 139 0.49 -9.44 -37.46
N ASN A 140 1.73 -9.81 -37.22
CA ASN A 140 2.47 -10.82 -37.97
C ASN A 140 2.30 -12.24 -37.37
N LYS A 141 1.49 -12.38 -36.30
CA LYS A 141 1.27 -13.66 -35.60
C LYS A 141 0.24 -14.49 -36.34
N LEU A 142 0.36 -15.82 -36.22
CA LEU A 142 -0.72 -16.71 -36.59
C LEU A 142 -1.93 -16.47 -35.67
N VAL A 143 -3.14 -16.73 -36.16
CA VAL A 143 -4.37 -16.57 -35.36
C VAL A 143 -4.30 -17.38 -34.08
N VAL A 144 -3.83 -18.63 -34.16
CA VAL A 144 -3.64 -19.51 -32.99
C VAL A 144 -2.63 -18.99 -31.96
N GLU A 145 -1.65 -18.19 -32.38
CA GLU A 145 -0.69 -17.56 -31.47
C GLU A 145 -1.30 -16.32 -30.82
N TYR A 146 -2.03 -15.53 -31.61
CA TYR A 146 -2.80 -14.38 -31.15
C TYR A 146 -3.86 -14.80 -30.13
N GLU A 147 -4.66 -15.83 -30.41
CA GLU A 147 -5.62 -16.44 -29.50
C GLU A 147 -4.99 -16.84 -28.17
N ARG A 148 -3.88 -17.59 -28.22
CA ARG A 148 -3.21 -18.03 -26.99
C ARG A 148 -2.79 -16.86 -26.11
N GLU A 149 -2.27 -15.80 -26.72
CA GLU A 149 -1.86 -14.59 -26.01
C GLU A 149 -3.06 -13.81 -25.48
N PHE A 150 -4.12 -13.71 -26.28
CA PHE A 150 -5.39 -13.09 -25.89
C PHE A 150 -6.01 -13.81 -24.69
N ALA A 151 -6.14 -15.14 -24.75
CA ALA A 151 -6.66 -15.98 -23.66
C ALA A 151 -5.78 -15.96 -22.40
N TYR A 152 -4.47 -15.74 -22.56
CA TYR A 152 -3.58 -15.54 -21.43
C TYR A 152 -3.79 -14.17 -20.77
N LEU A 153 -3.87 -13.10 -21.56
CA LEU A 153 -4.00 -11.72 -21.08
C LEU A 153 -5.41 -11.40 -20.56
N SER A 154 -6.46 -12.03 -21.12
CA SER A 154 -7.86 -11.86 -20.67
C SER A 154 -8.07 -12.20 -19.20
N LYS A 155 -7.28 -13.13 -18.65
CA LYS A 155 -7.29 -13.51 -17.23
C LYS A 155 -7.01 -12.32 -16.30
N TYR A 156 -6.32 -11.30 -16.79
CA TYR A 156 -5.93 -10.10 -16.04
C TYR A 156 -6.83 -8.88 -16.35
N ALA A 157 -7.73 -9.00 -17.32
CA ALA A 157 -8.50 -7.89 -17.89
C ALA A 157 -10.02 -8.07 -17.76
N ARG A 158 -10.51 -8.90 -16.82
CA ARG A 158 -11.95 -9.08 -16.56
C ARG A 158 -12.70 -7.79 -16.23
N GLU A 159 -12.01 -6.76 -15.75
CA GLU A 159 -12.62 -5.45 -15.52
C GLU A 159 -12.77 -4.60 -16.79
N ILE A 160 -12.04 -4.96 -17.86
CA ILE A 160 -12.04 -4.26 -19.16
C ILE A 160 -13.10 -4.88 -20.07
N ALA A 161 -13.17 -6.21 -20.09
CA ALA A 161 -14.17 -6.97 -20.81
C ALA A 161 -14.80 -8.00 -19.86
N PRO A 162 -15.79 -7.58 -19.05
CA PRO A 162 -16.43 -8.44 -18.06
C PRO A 162 -17.37 -9.50 -18.66
N THR A 163 -17.92 -9.25 -19.84
CA THR A 163 -18.82 -10.19 -20.55
C THR A 163 -18.13 -10.91 -21.69
N GLU A 164 -18.67 -12.06 -22.08
CA GLU A 164 -18.16 -12.81 -23.23
C GLU A 164 -18.32 -12.04 -24.55
N GLU A 165 -19.39 -11.25 -24.69
CA GLU A 165 -19.60 -10.39 -25.84
C GLU A 165 -18.51 -9.31 -25.96
N GLU A 166 -18.17 -8.62 -24.86
CA GLU A 166 -17.08 -7.63 -24.85
C GLU A 166 -15.72 -8.29 -25.11
N MET A 167 -15.53 -9.53 -24.66
CA MET A 167 -14.33 -10.32 -24.96
C MET A 167 -14.24 -10.66 -26.45
N CYS A 168 -15.35 -11.02 -27.12
CA CYS A 168 -15.40 -11.24 -28.56
C CYS A 168 -15.08 -9.96 -29.34
N ILE A 169 -15.71 -8.83 -29.00
CA ILE A 169 -15.45 -7.54 -29.66
C ILE A 169 -13.97 -7.17 -29.56
N GLN A 170 -13.38 -7.29 -28.37
CA GLN A 170 -11.96 -6.98 -28.16
C GLN A 170 -11.02 -7.93 -28.94
N PHE A 171 -11.43 -9.17 -29.17
CA PHE A 171 -10.69 -10.14 -29.99
C PHE A 171 -10.75 -9.75 -31.48
N GLU A 172 -11.95 -9.48 -32.00
CA GLU A 172 -12.17 -9.06 -33.39
C GLU A 172 -11.43 -7.76 -33.72
N ASP A 173 -11.48 -6.77 -32.81
CA ASP A 173 -10.75 -5.49 -32.93
C ASP A 173 -9.22 -5.68 -33.02
N GLY A 174 -8.72 -6.80 -32.51
CA GLY A 174 -7.30 -7.12 -32.54
C GLY A 174 -6.86 -7.94 -33.75
N LEU A 175 -7.79 -8.53 -34.50
CA LEU A 175 -7.50 -9.30 -35.72
C LEU A 175 -7.07 -8.39 -36.88
N ASN A 176 -6.35 -8.98 -37.84
CA ASN A 176 -6.05 -8.29 -39.09
C ASN A 176 -7.33 -8.10 -39.91
N ASP A 177 -7.44 -6.98 -40.63
CA ASP A 177 -8.66 -6.60 -41.35
C ASP A 177 -9.15 -7.69 -42.32
N GLU A 178 -8.24 -8.39 -43.00
CA GLU A 178 -8.57 -9.49 -43.92
C GLU A 178 -9.35 -10.62 -43.23
N ILE A 179 -8.99 -10.95 -41.98
CA ILE A 179 -9.64 -12.00 -41.19
C ILE A 179 -10.90 -11.45 -40.54
N ARG A 180 -10.85 -10.22 -40.00
CA ARG A 180 -12.00 -9.57 -39.36
C ARG A 180 -13.20 -9.52 -40.31
N ILE A 181 -12.99 -9.12 -41.57
CA ILE A 181 -14.05 -9.04 -42.59
C ILE A 181 -14.69 -10.42 -42.87
N MET A 182 -13.94 -11.52 -42.78
CA MET A 182 -14.49 -12.87 -42.96
C MET A 182 -15.40 -13.30 -41.80
N ILE A 183 -15.17 -12.77 -40.60
CA ILE A 183 -15.86 -13.18 -39.37
C ILE A 183 -17.04 -12.25 -39.03
N GLU A 184 -16.94 -10.95 -39.34
CA GLU A 184 -18.00 -9.95 -39.14
C GLU A 184 -19.36 -10.36 -39.75
N GLY A 185 -19.38 -11.25 -40.75
CA GLY A 185 -20.60 -11.77 -41.36
C GLY A 185 -21.41 -12.75 -40.52
N ASN A 186 -20.88 -13.28 -39.41
CA ASN A 186 -21.47 -14.40 -38.66
C ASN A 186 -22.00 -14.06 -37.25
N GLU A 187 -21.92 -12.81 -36.77
CA GLU A 187 -22.39 -12.36 -35.43
C GLU A 187 -22.07 -13.33 -34.26
N ILE A 188 -20.85 -13.88 -34.22
CA ILE A 188 -20.48 -14.90 -33.23
C ILE A 188 -20.15 -14.25 -31.88
N ARG A 189 -20.99 -14.51 -30.86
CA ARG A 189 -20.86 -13.91 -29.51
C ARG A 189 -20.37 -14.90 -28.44
N GLU A 190 -19.83 -16.04 -28.87
CA GLU A 190 -19.21 -17.06 -28.01
C GLU A 190 -17.73 -17.16 -28.37
N PHE A 191 -16.84 -16.91 -27.40
CA PHE A 191 -15.41 -16.71 -27.68
C PHE A 191 -14.76 -17.98 -28.23
N VAL A 192 -15.17 -19.14 -27.72
CA VAL A 192 -14.66 -20.44 -28.19
C VAL A 192 -14.99 -20.66 -29.67
N VAL A 193 -16.23 -20.34 -30.06
CA VAL A 193 -16.70 -20.50 -31.44
C VAL A 193 -16.06 -19.48 -32.37
N LEU A 194 -15.85 -18.25 -31.88
CA LEU A 194 -15.21 -17.18 -32.63
C LEU A 194 -13.75 -17.54 -32.96
N SER A 195 -13.03 -18.08 -31.99
CA SER A 195 -11.62 -18.44 -32.17
C SER A 195 -11.41 -19.63 -33.10
N ASP A 196 -12.34 -20.59 -33.11
CA ASP A 196 -12.27 -21.75 -34.02
C ASP A 196 -12.59 -21.38 -35.48
N HIS A 197 -13.25 -20.24 -35.70
CA HIS A 197 -13.66 -19.76 -37.03
C HIS A 197 -12.67 -18.75 -37.66
N ALA A 198 -11.68 -18.28 -36.88
CA ALA A 198 -10.65 -17.33 -37.27
C ALA A 198 -9.38 -18.03 -37.81
#